data_AF-A0A1C5UHP4-F1
#
_entry.id   AF-A0A1C5UHP4-F1
#
_cell.length_a   1.000
_cell.length_b   1.000
_cell.length_c   1.000
_cell.angle_alpha   90.00
_cell.angle_beta   90.00
_cell.angle_gamma   90.00
#
_symmetry.space_group_name_H-M   'P 1'
#
loop_
_entity.id
_entity.type
_entity.pdbx_description
1 polymer ?
#
loop_
_entity_poly.entity_id
_entity_poly.type
_entity_poly.pdbx_seq_one_letter_code
_entity_poly.pdbx_strand_id
1 'polypeptide(L)'
;MRDLYLIRHGKPQYPDEHSYCIGQTDLPLSMLGHLQAVLLHEELSDKISAIYCSPLSRAVDTASHIAPALPHLTVSELSERNLGSWDGLSFDKIRQKWPAIYEARGKNPECPIPGAETPLESGTRFSQAISRILHSSDSNIAVVAHTDVISFYLWMLYPEISDIQKFRLPCGSYYHLRVDAEGNAALSDSHYILPHPVLNDELCRMLRNSVDLPQHVQAHSDAVTELACRLCDILKVHGYLFDQQLIRSGALLHDIARLQKHHTKTGGDLFLQLGYPEISQIISQHHGLKETKLDETAIVFLADKLIEETQRVSIEKRFADNLHKCKSPEAMKSHERQLKQARALQDMIQSICYITL
;
A
#
# COMPACT_ATOMS: atom_id res chain seq x y z
N MET A 1 -29.22 14.29 0.10
CA MET A 1 -28.13 13.72 -0.71
C MET A 1 -26.97 13.38 0.22
N ARG A 2 -26.36 12.22 0.04
CA ARG A 2 -25.20 11.76 0.82
C ARG A 2 -24.25 10.96 -0.05
N ASP A 3 -23.04 10.76 0.44
CA ASP A 3 -21.97 10.04 -0.25
C ASP A 3 -21.86 8.58 0.22
N LEU A 4 -21.71 7.67 -0.74
CA LEU A 4 -21.43 6.26 -0.55
C LEU A 4 -20.09 5.92 -1.19
N TYR A 5 -19.16 5.37 -0.41
CA TYR A 5 -17.86 4.93 -0.88
C TYR A 5 -17.81 3.41 -0.90
N LEU A 6 -17.76 2.79 -2.08
CA LEU A 6 -17.62 1.34 -2.24
C LEU A 6 -16.15 0.99 -2.41
N ILE A 7 -15.54 0.45 -1.35
CA ILE A 7 -14.11 0.23 -1.22
C ILE A 7 -13.80 -1.24 -1.41
N ARG A 8 -12.83 -1.58 -2.26
CA ARG A 8 -12.22 -2.90 -2.26
C ARG A 8 -11.13 -2.96 -1.20
N HIS A 9 -11.17 -3.99 -0.36
CA HIS A 9 -10.14 -4.25 0.64
C HIS A 9 -8.69 -4.15 0.10
N GLY A 10 -7.72 -3.90 0.99
CA GLY A 10 -6.29 -3.94 0.67
C GLY A 10 -5.80 -5.33 0.22
N LYS A 11 -4.61 -5.41 -0.37
CA LYS A 11 -4.07 -6.67 -0.90
C LYS A 11 -3.97 -7.77 0.17
N PRO A 12 -4.61 -8.95 -0.03
CA PRO A 12 -4.52 -10.08 0.90
C PRO A 12 -3.10 -10.65 0.95
N GLN A 13 -2.75 -11.27 2.07
CA GLN A 13 -1.56 -12.10 2.19
C GLN A 13 -1.82 -13.47 1.59
N TYR A 14 -1.20 -13.74 0.43
CA TYR A 14 -1.24 -15.06 -0.18
C TYR A 14 -0.24 -16.01 0.51
N PRO A 15 -0.50 -17.33 0.48
CA PRO A 15 0.43 -18.31 1.06
C PRO A 15 1.81 -18.33 0.39
N ASP A 16 1.86 -18.00 -0.90
CA ASP A 16 3.06 -17.98 -1.74
C ASP A 16 2.82 -17.08 -2.97
N GLU A 17 3.77 -17.08 -3.90
CA GLU A 17 3.79 -16.25 -5.12
C GLU A 17 2.87 -16.76 -6.24
N HIS A 18 2.12 -17.86 -6.04
CA HIS A 18 1.17 -18.33 -7.04
C HIS A 18 -0.07 -17.43 -7.09
N SER A 19 -0.78 -17.47 -8.22
CA SER A 19 -2.09 -16.81 -8.36
C SER A 19 -3.19 -17.69 -7.76
N TYR A 20 -4.04 -17.10 -6.91
CA TYR A 20 -5.12 -17.80 -6.21
C TYR A 20 -6.51 -17.34 -6.64
N CYS A 21 -7.46 -18.28 -6.61
CA CYS A 21 -8.88 -18.01 -6.70
C CYS A 21 -9.43 -17.84 -5.27
N ILE A 22 -9.66 -16.59 -4.85
CA ILE A 22 -10.11 -16.27 -3.48
C ILE A 22 -11.53 -15.73 -3.53
N GLY A 23 -12.46 -16.45 -2.92
CA GLY A 23 -13.82 -16.02 -2.62
C GLY A 23 -13.92 -15.68 -1.14
N GLN A 24 -14.52 -16.59 -0.37
CA GLN A 24 -14.75 -16.46 1.07
C GLN A 24 -13.65 -17.09 1.92
N THR A 25 -12.62 -17.72 1.32
CA THR A 25 -11.40 -18.09 2.06
C THR A 25 -10.86 -16.85 2.78
N ASP A 26 -10.72 -16.99 4.10
CA ASP A 26 -10.31 -15.88 4.92
C ASP A 26 -8.79 -15.75 4.95
N LEU A 27 -8.31 -14.60 4.51
CA LEU A 27 -6.90 -14.25 4.44
C LEU A 27 -6.72 -12.87 5.06
N PRO A 28 -5.70 -12.66 5.90
CA PRO A 28 -5.38 -11.34 6.44
C PRO A 28 -4.82 -10.43 5.34
N LEU A 29 -4.64 -9.15 5.64
CA LEU A 29 -3.90 -8.25 4.76
C LEU A 29 -2.41 -8.62 4.66
N SER A 30 -1.83 -8.36 3.50
CA SER A 30 -0.38 -8.31 3.32
C SER A 30 0.17 -6.97 3.82
N MET A 31 1.49 -6.85 3.93
CA MET A 31 2.14 -5.56 4.20
C MET A 31 1.68 -4.47 3.22
N LEU A 32 1.58 -4.77 1.91
CA LEU A 32 1.04 -3.82 0.93
C LEU A 32 -0.42 -3.46 1.23
N GLY A 33 -1.23 -4.43 1.66
CA GLY A 33 -2.62 -4.21 1.98
C GLY A 33 -2.83 -3.26 3.16
N HIS A 34 -1.99 -3.35 4.19
CA HIS A 34 -2.01 -2.40 5.31
C HIS A 34 -1.67 -0.98 4.84
N LEU A 35 -0.61 -0.82 4.04
CA LEU A 35 -0.24 0.48 3.49
C LEU A 35 -1.36 1.08 2.62
N GLN A 36 -2.00 0.27 1.76
CA GLN A 36 -3.16 0.68 0.96
C GLN A 36 -4.32 1.17 1.83
N ALA A 37 -4.60 0.49 2.93
CA ALA A 37 -5.67 0.87 3.85
C ALA A 37 -5.38 2.20 4.57
N VAL A 38 -4.11 2.48 4.89
CA VAL A 38 -3.69 3.79 5.41
C VAL A 38 -3.80 4.90 4.36
N LEU A 39 -3.54 4.64 3.08
CA LEU A 39 -3.78 5.66 2.04
C LEU A 39 -5.26 5.99 1.88
N LEU A 40 -6.15 5.01 2.10
CA LEU A 40 -7.60 5.25 2.15
C LEU A 40 -8.01 6.09 3.37
N HIS A 41 -7.29 5.99 4.50
CA HIS A 41 -7.53 6.85 5.66
C HIS A 41 -7.35 8.33 5.32
N GLU A 42 -6.21 8.69 4.74
CA GLU A 42 -5.90 10.08 4.35
C GLU A 42 -6.96 10.64 3.40
N GLU A 43 -7.50 9.77 2.52
CA GLU A 43 -8.46 10.19 1.51
C GLU A 43 -9.90 10.28 2.02
N LEU A 44 -10.32 9.45 2.98
CA LEU A 44 -11.75 9.26 3.30
C LEU A 44 -12.13 9.51 4.76
N SER A 45 -11.18 9.53 5.70
CA SER A 45 -11.49 9.50 7.14
C SER A 45 -12.31 10.69 7.63
N ASP A 46 -12.16 11.86 7.00
CA ASP A 46 -12.90 13.09 7.29
C ASP A 46 -14.22 13.23 6.49
N LYS A 47 -14.45 12.35 5.50
CA LYS A 47 -15.62 12.39 4.60
C LYS A 47 -16.77 11.47 5.04
N ILE A 48 -16.53 10.57 5.99
CA ILE A 48 -17.47 9.51 6.38
C ILE A 48 -17.81 9.56 7.87
N SER A 49 -18.94 8.95 8.24
CA SER A 49 -19.40 8.89 9.64
C SER A 49 -19.51 7.46 10.19
N ALA A 50 -19.51 6.45 9.32
CA ALA A 50 -19.49 5.04 9.71
C ALA A 50 -18.90 4.19 8.59
N ILE A 51 -18.38 3.01 8.96
CA ILE A 51 -17.90 2.00 8.01
C ILE A 51 -18.71 0.72 8.18
N TYR A 52 -19.22 0.20 7.06
CA TYR A 52 -19.78 -1.15 6.98
C TYR A 52 -18.76 -2.04 6.27
N CYS A 53 -18.53 -3.25 6.77
CA CYS A 53 -17.53 -4.12 6.17
C CYS A 53 -18.00 -5.56 6.07
N SER A 54 -17.46 -6.27 5.09
CA SER A 54 -17.52 -7.73 5.04
C SER A 54 -16.87 -8.34 6.29
N PRO A 55 -17.33 -9.51 6.76
CA PRO A 55 -16.73 -10.23 7.89
C PRO A 55 -15.34 -10.83 7.59
N LEU A 56 -14.90 -10.85 6.33
CA LEU A 56 -13.59 -11.41 5.99
C LEU A 56 -12.47 -10.50 6.52
N SER A 57 -11.44 -11.10 7.13
CA SER A 57 -10.37 -10.43 7.86
C SER A 57 -9.75 -9.29 7.05
N ARG A 58 -9.41 -9.50 5.77
CA ARG A 58 -8.92 -8.45 4.87
C ARG A 58 -9.80 -7.19 4.79
N ALA A 59 -11.12 -7.32 4.85
CA ALA A 59 -12.06 -6.20 4.81
C ALA A 59 -12.17 -5.52 6.18
N VAL A 60 -12.19 -6.31 7.26
CA VAL A 60 -12.18 -5.81 8.64
C VAL A 60 -10.89 -5.04 8.94
N ASP A 61 -9.73 -5.60 8.58
CA ASP A 61 -8.43 -4.95 8.73
C ASP A 61 -8.39 -3.64 7.93
N THR A 62 -8.88 -3.66 6.68
CA THR A 62 -8.93 -2.46 5.85
C THR A 62 -9.80 -1.37 6.49
N ALA A 63 -11.01 -1.72 6.96
CA ALA A 63 -11.89 -0.79 7.65
C ALA A 63 -11.26 -0.19 8.92
N SER A 64 -10.52 -1.01 9.67
CA SER A 64 -9.84 -0.62 10.90
C SER A 64 -8.78 0.45 10.69
N HIS A 65 -8.09 0.43 9.54
CA HIS A 65 -7.11 1.47 9.18
C HIS A 65 -7.75 2.76 8.66
N ILE A 66 -8.88 2.67 7.93
CA ILE A 66 -9.51 3.84 7.28
C ILE A 66 -10.00 4.86 8.30
N ALA A 67 -10.76 4.45 9.32
CA ALA A 67 -11.27 5.38 10.32
C ALA A 67 -11.41 4.66 11.67
N PRO A 68 -10.30 4.48 12.41
CA PRO A 68 -10.27 3.65 13.62
C PRO A 68 -11.20 4.16 14.74
N ALA A 69 -11.54 5.46 14.74
CA ALA A 69 -12.41 6.07 15.73
C ALA A 69 -13.92 5.98 15.40
N LEU A 70 -14.28 5.59 14.16
CA LEU A 70 -15.68 5.51 13.74
C LEU A 70 -16.29 4.13 14.02
N PRO A 71 -17.62 4.03 14.12
CA PRO A 71 -18.29 2.73 14.23
C PRO A 71 -17.99 1.85 13.02
N HIS A 72 -17.58 0.60 13.27
CA HIS A 72 -17.43 -0.45 12.26
C HIS A 72 -18.53 -1.48 12.42
N LEU A 73 -19.37 -1.64 11.39
CA LEU A 73 -20.47 -2.60 11.38
C LEU A 73 -20.18 -3.72 10.39
N THR A 74 -19.99 -4.93 10.91
CA THR A 74 -19.81 -6.11 10.07
C THR A 74 -21.16 -6.59 9.53
N VAL A 75 -21.24 -6.77 8.20
CA VAL A 75 -22.45 -7.22 7.50
C VAL A 75 -22.10 -8.44 6.65
N SER A 76 -22.69 -9.59 6.98
CA SER A 76 -22.34 -10.88 6.36
C SER A 76 -22.61 -10.89 4.85
N GLU A 77 -23.66 -10.20 4.40
CA GLU A 77 -24.04 -10.08 3.00
C GLU A 77 -23.10 -9.21 2.16
N LEU A 78 -22.12 -8.55 2.76
CA LEU A 78 -21.03 -7.87 2.05
C LEU A 78 -19.86 -8.81 1.70
N SER A 79 -19.91 -10.08 2.11
CA SER A 79 -18.90 -11.10 1.78
C SER A 79 -18.73 -11.28 0.28
N GLU A 80 -17.50 -11.62 -0.12
CA GLU A 80 -17.20 -11.94 -1.51
C GLU A 80 -18.08 -13.09 -2.01
N ARG A 81 -18.25 -13.17 -3.33
CA ARG A 81 -18.88 -14.30 -3.97
C ARG A 81 -18.26 -15.61 -3.50
N ASN A 82 -19.09 -16.56 -3.09
CA ASN A 82 -18.65 -17.92 -2.78
C ASN A 82 -18.16 -18.59 -4.07
N LEU A 83 -16.88 -18.99 -4.11
CA LEU A 83 -16.26 -19.63 -5.28
C LEU A 83 -16.26 -21.17 -5.19
N GLY A 84 -17.03 -21.73 -4.26
CA GLY A 84 -17.27 -23.16 -4.12
C GLY A 84 -15.98 -23.95 -4.05
N SER A 85 -15.88 -24.98 -4.90
CA SER A 85 -14.75 -25.92 -4.91
C SER A 85 -13.42 -25.28 -5.33
N TRP A 86 -13.42 -24.07 -5.88
CA TRP A 86 -12.20 -23.36 -6.30
C TRP A 86 -11.65 -22.42 -5.23
N ASP A 87 -12.45 -22.07 -4.23
CA ASP A 87 -12.09 -21.10 -3.22
C ASP A 87 -10.84 -21.53 -2.44
N GLY A 88 -9.87 -20.61 -2.32
CA GLY A 88 -8.62 -20.83 -1.60
C GLY A 88 -7.57 -21.64 -2.37
N LEU A 89 -7.85 -22.04 -3.62
CA LEU A 89 -6.91 -22.82 -4.43
C LEU A 89 -6.11 -21.94 -5.40
N SER A 90 -4.86 -22.33 -5.63
CA SER A 90 -4.07 -21.75 -6.71
C SER A 90 -4.64 -22.17 -8.07
N PHE A 91 -4.54 -21.32 -9.08
CA PHE A 91 -5.03 -21.64 -10.42
C PHE A 91 -4.34 -22.88 -11.03
N ASP A 92 -3.11 -23.19 -10.61
CA ASP A 92 -2.42 -24.42 -11.01
C ASP A 92 -3.12 -25.67 -10.44
N LYS A 93 -3.50 -25.65 -9.15
CA LYS A 93 -4.27 -26.75 -8.53
C LYS A 93 -5.65 -26.87 -9.16
N ILE A 94 -6.31 -25.76 -9.47
CA ILE A 94 -7.61 -25.75 -10.14
C ILE A 94 -7.50 -26.40 -11.53
N ARG A 95 -6.50 -26.01 -12.33
CA ARG A 95 -6.27 -26.57 -13.67
C ARG A 95 -6.02 -28.08 -13.62
N GLN A 96 -5.33 -28.57 -12.60
CA GLN A 96 -5.09 -30.00 -12.42
C GLN A 96 -6.35 -30.77 -11.99
N LYS A 97 -7.14 -30.22 -11.06
CA LYS A 97 -8.34 -30.89 -10.52
C LYS A 97 -9.55 -30.82 -11.45
N TRP A 98 -9.73 -29.71 -12.16
CA TRP A 98 -10.88 -29.48 -13.05
C TRP A 98 -10.46 -28.93 -14.42
N PRO A 99 -9.67 -29.67 -15.22
CA PRO A 99 -9.11 -29.17 -16.48
C PRO A 99 -10.19 -28.71 -17.47
N ALA A 100 -11.27 -29.49 -17.62
CA ALA A 100 -12.36 -29.16 -18.54
C ALA A 100 -13.14 -27.89 -18.11
N ILE A 101 -13.43 -27.74 -16.81
CA ILE A 101 -14.14 -26.55 -16.29
C ILE A 101 -13.22 -25.33 -16.40
N TYR A 102 -11.94 -25.48 -16.07
CA TYR A 102 -10.94 -24.42 -16.20
C TYR A 102 -10.83 -23.92 -17.64
N GLU A 103 -10.74 -24.83 -18.62
CA GLU A 103 -10.71 -24.48 -20.04
C GLU A 103 -12.01 -23.80 -20.49
N ALA A 104 -13.16 -24.34 -20.10
CA ALA A 104 -14.47 -23.76 -20.41
C ALA A 104 -14.62 -22.34 -19.84
N ARG A 105 -14.17 -22.10 -18.60
CA ARG A 105 -14.17 -20.77 -17.98
C ARG A 105 -13.24 -19.77 -18.65
N GLY A 106 -12.13 -20.24 -19.22
CA GLY A 106 -11.23 -19.41 -20.02
C GLY A 106 -11.89 -18.88 -21.31
N LYS A 107 -12.90 -19.58 -21.84
CA LYS A 107 -13.69 -19.18 -23.02
C LYS A 107 -14.96 -18.42 -22.64
N ASN A 108 -15.60 -18.81 -21.53
CA ASN A 108 -16.80 -18.18 -21.00
C ASN A 108 -16.68 -17.99 -19.47
N PRO A 109 -16.46 -16.76 -18.97
CA PRO A 109 -16.36 -16.47 -17.54
C PRO A 109 -17.58 -16.88 -16.70
N GLU A 110 -18.75 -17.05 -17.33
CA GLU A 110 -20.01 -17.47 -16.69
C GLU A 110 -20.13 -18.99 -16.48
N CYS A 111 -19.22 -19.79 -17.06
CA CYS A 111 -19.24 -21.22 -16.85
C CYS A 111 -19.15 -21.53 -15.33
N PRO A 112 -20.12 -22.31 -14.79
CA PRO A 112 -20.30 -22.40 -13.34
C PRO A 112 -19.15 -23.14 -12.66
N ILE A 113 -18.78 -22.63 -11.48
CA ILE A 113 -17.84 -23.31 -10.60
C ILE A 113 -18.65 -24.24 -9.67
N PRO A 114 -18.27 -25.52 -9.49
CA PRO A 114 -19.02 -26.44 -8.64
C PRO A 114 -19.18 -25.92 -7.20
N GLY A 115 -20.44 -25.73 -6.78
CA GLY A 115 -20.81 -25.24 -5.44
C GLY A 115 -20.63 -23.74 -5.21
N ALA A 116 -20.34 -22.96 -6.26
CA ALA A 116 -20.21 -21.51 -6.17
C ALA A 116 -21.56 -20.78 -6.28
N GLU A 117 -21.63 -19.59 -5.69
CA GLU A 117 -22.68 -18.61 -6.01
C GLU A 117 -22.55 -18.15 -7.46
N THR A 118 -23.68 -17.96 -8.13
CA THR A 118 -23.73 -17.24 -9.40
C THR A 118 -23.43 -15.75 -9.17
N PRO A 119 -22.96 -15.02 -10.21
CA PRO A 119 -22.85 -13.57 -10.16
C PRO A 119 -24.15 -12.89 -9.70
N LEU A 120 -25.30 -13.35 -10.22
CA LEU A 120 -26.61 -12.79 -9.89
C LEU A 120 -27.00 -12.98 -8.42
N GLU A 121 -26.76 -14.16 -7.84
CA GLU A 121 -27.06 -14.43 -6.43
C GLU A 121 -26.23 -13.54 -5.51
N SER A 122 -24.91 -13.53 -5.69
CA SER A 122 -23.99 -12.72 -4.88
C SER A 122 -24.24 -11.21 -5.04
N GLY A 123 -24.51 -10.75 -6.26
CA GLY A 123 -24.87 -9.37 -6.56
C GLY A 123 -26.21 -8.94 -5.96
N THR A 124 -27.24 -9.78 -6.05
CA THR A 124 -28.56 -9.51 -5.44
C THR A 124 -28.45 -9.41 -3.92
N ARG A 125 -27.71 -10.35 -3.29
CA ARG A 125 -27.40 -10.34 -1.86
C ARG A 125 -26.71 -9.03 -1.45
N PHE A 126 -25.69 -8.61 -2.19
CA PHE A 126 -24.96 -7.37 -1.94
C PHE A 126 -25.88 -6.14 -2.11
N SER A 127 -26.66 -6.06 -3.19
CA SER A 127 -27.62 -4.97 -3.45
C SER A 127 -28.65 -4.81 -2.33
N GLN A 128 -29.18 -5.92 -1.81
CA GLN A 128 -30.09 -5.91 -0.66
C GLN A 128 -29.41 -5.38 0.61
N ALA A 129 -28.14 -5.74 0.83
CA ALA A 129 -27.35 -5.24 1.95
C ALA A 129 -27.13 -3.72 1.84
N ILE A 130 -26.70 -3.23 0.68
CA ILE A 130 -26.53 -1.80 0.41
C ILE A 130 -27.85 -1.05 0.64
N SER A 131 -28.96 -1.56 0.10
CA SER A 131 -30.28 -0.95 0.32
C SER A 131 -30.59 -0.83 1.82
N ARG A 132 -30.44 -1.90 2.61
CA ARG A 132 -30.68 -1.85 4.07
C ARG A 132 -29.74 -0.88 4.80
N ILE A 133 -28.46 -0.88 4.43
CA ILE A 133 -27.46 0.04 5.00
C ILE A 133 -27.87 1.49 4.72
N LEU A 134 -28.24 1.80 3.47
CA LEU A 134 -28.71 3.12 3.10
C LEU A 134 -29.97 3.49 3.91
N HIS A 135 -30.96 2.62 4.06
CA HIS A 135 -32.14 2.94 4.89
C HIS A 135 -31.83 3.15 6.39
N SER A 136 -30.66 2.74 6.88
CA SER A 136 -30.30 2.82 8.31
C SER A 136 -29.60 4.11 8.74
N SER A 137 -29.18 4.96 7.81
CA SER A 137 -28.47 6.21 8.09
C SER A 137 -28.77 7.24 7.01
N ASP A 138 -28.58 8.53 7.28
CA ASP A 138 -28.55 9.59 6.26
C ASP A 138 -27.13 10.20 6.09
N SER A 139 -26.15 9.68 6.83
CA SER A 139 -24.77 10.14 6.80
C SER A 139 -23.99 9.60 5.59
N ASN A 140 -22.85 10.23 5.31
CA ASN A 140 -21.85 9.69 4.41
C ASN A 140 -21.24 8.41 5.00
N ILE A 141 -21.11 7.36 4.20
CA ILE A 141 -20.69 6.04 4.67
C ILE A 141 -19.70 5.38 3.72
N ALA A 142 -18.79 4.59 4.28
CA ALA A 142 -17.93 3.68 3.53
C ALA A 142 -18.40 2.24 3.67
N VAL A 143 -18.31 1.48 2.58
CA VAL A 143 -18.57 0.05 2.52
C VAL A 143 -17.30 -0.66 2.04
N VAL A 144 -16.65 -1.42 2.92
CA VAL A 144 -15.45 -2.19 2.58
C VAL A 144 -15.83 -3.63 2.23
N ALA A 145 -15.69 -3.98 0.96
CA ALA A 145 -16.07 -5.27 0.41
C ALA A 145 -15.06 -5.74 -0.65
N HIS A 146 -15.55 -6.41 -1.70
CA HIS A 146 -14.74 -7.21 -2.61
C HIS A 146 -15.10 -6.94 -4.07
N THR A 147 -14.23 -7.35 -4.98
CA THR A 147 -14.32 -6.92 -6.38
C THR A 147 -15.52 -7.51 -7.11
N ASP A 148 -15.86 -8.79 -6.91
CA ASP A 148 -16.92 -9.41 -7.72
C ASP A 148 -18.28 -8.82 -7.33
N VAL A 149 -18.56 -8.68 -6.03
CA VAL A 149 -19.82 -8.13 -5.53
C VAL A 149 -20.00 -6.63 -5.83
N ILE A 150 -18.94 -5.82 -5.70
CA ILE A 150 -18.99 -4.39 -6.06
C ILE A 150 -19.21 -4.23 -7.56
N SER A 151 -18.47 -4.98 -8.39
CA SER A 151 -18.58 -4.87 -9.85
C SER A 151 -19.97 -5.24 -10.33
N PHE A 152 -20.57 -6.29 -9.76
CA PHE A 152 -21.91 -6.72 -10.13
C PHE A 152 -22.99 -5.73 -9.66
N TYR A 153 -22.86 -5.18 -8.46
CA TYR A 153 -23.73 -4.11 -7.98
C TYR A 153 -23.75 -2.91 -8.93
N LEU A 154 -22.58 -2.44 -9.35
CA LEU A 154 -22.47 -1.34 -10.32
C LEU A 154 -23.06 -1.70 -11.68
N TRP A 155 -22.82 -2.93 -12.16
CA TRP A 155 -23.43 -3.41 -13.39
C TRP A 155 -24.97 -3.44 -13.33
N MET A 156 -25.56 -3.77 -12.19
CA MET A 156 -27.02 -3.70 -12.00
C MET A 156 -27.57 -2.27 -12.05
N LEU A 157 -26.77 -1.28 -11.65
CA LEU A 157 -27.14 0.14 -11.76
C LEU A 157 -27.02 0.67 -13.20
N TYR A 158 -26.13 0.07 -13.99
CA TYR A 158 -25.79 0.49 -15.35
C TYR A 158 -25.84 -0.70 -16.34
N PRO A 159 -27.00 -1.36 -16.51
CA PRO A 159 -27.12 -2.57 -17.31
C PRO A 159 -26.84 -2.35 -18.82
N GLU A 160 -26.85 -1.10 -19.28
CA GLU A 160 -26.43 -0.72 -20.63
C GLU A 160 -24.95 -0.97 -20.90
N ILE A 161 -24.14 -1.10 -19.85
CA ILE A 161 -22.72 -1.46 -19.95
C ILE A 161 -22.62 -2.99 -19.99
N SER A 162 -22.43 -3.53 -21.20
CA SER A 162 -22.38 -4.98 -21.42
C SER A 162 -21.17 -5.68 -20.79
N ASP A 163 -20.05 -4.97 -20.64
CA ASP A 163 -18.81 -5.53 -20.09
C ASP A 163 -18.62 -5.19 -18.61
N ILE A 164 -18.99 -6.14 -17.73
CA ILE A 164 -18.80 -6.04 -16.28
C ILE A 164 -17.33 -5.86 -15.87
N GLN A 165 -16.35 -6.25 -16.71
CA GLN A 165 -14.93 -6.11 -16.39
C GLN A 165 -14.53 -4.64 -16.24
N LYS A 166 -15.29 -3.72 -16.82
CA LYS A 166 -15.09 -2.26 -16.67
C LYS A 166 -15.27 -1.76 -15.23
N PHE A 167 -16.00 -2.50 -14.40
CA PHE A 167 -16.21 -2.16 -12.99
C PHE A 167 -15.20 -2.81 -12.04
N ARG A 168 -14.25 -3.61 -12.57
CA ARG A 168 -13.20 -4.17 -11.74
C ARG A 168 -12.27 -3.07 -11.24
N LEU A 169 -12.06 -3.08 -9.93
CA LEU A 169 -11.23 -2.12 -9.23
C LEU A 169 -10.07 -2.81 -8.50
N PRO A 170 -8.85 -2.25 -8.47
CA PRO A 170 -7.70 -2.81 -7.76
C PRO A 170 -7.89 -2.80 -6.24
N CYS A 171 -7.11 -3.62 -5.51
CA CYS A 171 -7.13 -3.57 -4.04
C CYS A 171 -6.75 -2.18 -3.53
N GLY A 172 -7.42 -1.69 -2.48
CA GLY A 172 -7.17 -0.36 -1.92
C GLY A 172 -7.77 0.80 -2.72
N SER A 173 -8.65 0.52 -3.68
CA SER A 173 -9.37 1.54 -4.46
C SER A 173 -10.86 1.56 -4.12
N TYR A 174 -11.56 2.59 -4.57
CA TYR A 174 -12.98 2.75 -4.31
C TYR A 174 -13.74 3.40 -5.46
N TYR A 175 -15.05 3.18 -5.50
CA TYR A 175 -15.99 4.00 -6.26
C TYR A 175 -16.72 4.98 -5.33
N HIS A 176 -16.96 6.18 -5.82
CA HIS A 176 -17.78 7.18 -5.13
C HIS A 176 -19.15 7.29 -5.80
N LEU A 177 -20.20 7.16 -5.01
CA LEU A 177 -21.58 7.30 -5.45
C LEU A 177 -22.26 8.40 -4.63
N ARG A 178 -23.17 9.13 -5.27
CA ARG A 178 -24.11 10.02 -4.62
C ARG A 178 -25.46 9.32 -4.50
N VAL A 179 -26.06 9.41 -3.33
CA VAL A 179 -27.37 8.85 -3.02
C VAL A 179 -28.37 9.97 -2.82
N ASP A 180 -29.48 9.94 -3.56
CA ASP A 180 -30.58 10.93 -3.44
C ASP A 180 -31.47 10.67 -2.20
N ALA A 181 -32.57 11.43 -2.07
CA ALA A 181 -33.47 11.31 -0.92
C ALA A 181 -34.34 10.03 -0.99
N GLU A 182 -34.52 9.51 -2.19
CA GLU A 182 -35.27 8.29 -2.50
C GLU A 182 -34.40 7.03 -2.35
N GLY A 183 -33.10 7.18 -2.12
CA GLY A 183 -32.15 6.08 -1.94
C GLY A 183 -31.53 5.57 -3.23
N ASN A 184 -31.74 6.25 -4.36
CA ASN A 184 -31.10 5.89 -5.63
C ASN A 184 -29.63 6.33 -5.61
N ALA A 185 -28.74 5.38 -5.89
CA ALA A 185 -27.31 5.62 -5.95
C ALA A 185 -26.85 5.80 -7.40
N ALA A 186 -26.03 6.83 -7.65
CA ALA A 186 -25.39 7.06 -8.94
C ALA A 186 -23.90 7.34 -8.76
N LEU A 187 -23.06 6.79 -9.63
CA LEU A 187 -21.64 7.07 -9.70
C LEU A 187 -21.38 8.58 -9.87
N SER A 188 -20.44 9.10 -9.08
CA SER A 188 -19.95 10.47 -9.27
C SER A 188 -18.92 10.56 -10.41
N ASP A 189 -18.16 9.49 -10.63
CA ASP A 189 -17.25 9.28 -11.77
C ASP A 189 -17.37 7.82 -12.26
N SER A 190 -17.18 7.60 -13.56
CA SER A 190 -17.20 6.26 -14.16
C SER A 190 -15.98 5.40 -13.78
N HIS A 191 -14.93 5.99 -13.22
CA HIS A 191 -13.70 5.29 -12.84
C HIS A 191 -13.57 5.13 -11.33
N TYR A 192 -12.88 4.07 -10.91
CA TYR A 192 -12.47 3.94 -9.52
C TYR A 192 -11.39 4.99 -9.20
N ILE A 193 -11.29 5.33 -7.93
CA ILE A 193 -10.24 6.18 -7.38
C ILE A 193 -9.25 5.30 -6.64
N LEU A 194 -7.98 5.38 -7.01
CA LEU A 194 -6.87 4.80 -6.27
C LEU A 194 -6.21 5.93 -5.46
N PRO A 195 -6.29 5.93 -4.12
CA PRO A 195 -5.71 6.99 -3.30
C PRO A 195 -4.21 7.16 -3.57
N HIS A 196 -3.81 8.40 -3.81
CA HIS A 196 -2.42 8.80 -4.01
C HIS A 196 -2.14 10.16 -3.34
N PRO A 197 -2.30 10.23 -2.00
CA PRO A 197 -2.09 11.48 -1.27
C PRO A 197 -0.62 11.89 -1.23
N VAL A 198 -0.36 13.15 -0.89
CA VAL A 198 1.00 13.61 -0.59
C VAL A 198 1.48 12.92 0.69
N LEU A 199 2.67 12.30 0.64
CA LEU A 199 3.29 11.64 1.79
C LEU A 199 3.85 12.67 2.78
N ASN A 200 2.98 13.26 3.59
CA ASN A 200 3.35 14.13 4.71
C ASN A 200 3.87 13.32 5.92
N ASP A 201 4.37 14.01 6.95
CA ASP A 201 4.93 13.37 8.15
C ASP A 201 3.94 12.49 8.90
N GLU A 202 2.70 12.95 9.04
CA GLU A 202 1.65 12.24 9.76
C GLU A 202 1.32 10.94 9.04
N LEU A 203 1.08 11.01 7.73
CA LEU A 203 0.86 9.85 6.88
C LEU A 203 2.05 8.88 6.90
N CYS A 204 3.28 9.38 6.84
CA CYS A 204 4.48 8.53 6.97
C CYS A 204 4.52 7.79 8.31
N ARG A 205 4.17 8.45 9.43
CA ARG A 205 4.07 7.78 10.74
C ARG A 205 2.97 6.73 10.77
N MET A 206 1.81 7.02 10.19
CA MET A 206 0.72 6.05 10.08
C MET A 206 1.13 4.82 9.27
N LEU A 207 1.82 5.00 8.14
CA LEU A 207 2.34 3.91 7.33
C LEU A 207 3.31 3.04 8.12
N ARG A 208 4.26 3.62 8.87
CA ARG A 208 5.19 2.88 9.75
C ARG A 208 4.47 2.10 10.85
N ASN A 209 3.45 2.70 11.46
CA ASN A 209 2.67 2.04 12.51
C ASN A 209 1.84 0.88 11.95
N SER A 210 1.30 1.01 10.73
CA SER A 210 0.48 -0.04 10.12
C SER A 210 1.23 -1.34 9.78
N VAL A 211 2.56 -1.30 9.80
CA VAL A 211 3.45 -2.46 9.57
C VAL A 211 4.23 -2.86 10.82
N ASP A 212 3.80 -2.37 11.99
CA ASP A 212 4.42 -2.64 13.30
C ASP A 212 5.93 -2.38 13.34
N LEU A 213 6.38 -1.30 12.68
CA LEU A 213 7.81 -0.99 12.62
C LEU A 213 8.35 -0.68 14.03
N PRO A 214 9.45 -1.32 14.50
CA PRO A 214 9.92 -1.14 15.87
C PRO A 214 10.31 0.31 16.20
N GLN A 215 10.04 0.75 17.43
CA GLN A 215 10.29 2.14 17.87
C GLN A 215 11.73 2.61 17.64
N HIS A 216 12.73 1.75 17.84
CA HIS A 216 14.13 2.12 17.60
C HIS A 216 14.43 2.36 16.11
N VAL A 217 13.78 1.63 15.21
CA VAL A 217 13.89 1.85 13.76
C VAL A 217 13.20 3.15 13.37
N GLN A 218 12.01 3.41 13.94
CA GLN A 218 11.31 4.68 13.72
C GLN A 218 12.14 5.87 14.20
N ALA A 219 12.72 5.79 15.40
CA ALA A 219 13.58 6.82 15.95
C ALA A 219 14.85 7.04 15.11
N HIS A 220 15.42 5.96 14.56
CA HIS A 220 16.51 6.05 13.60
C HIS A 220 16.09 6.82 12.34
N SER A 221 14.99 6.43 11.70
CA SER A 221 14.47 7.14 10.52
C SER A 221 14.18 8.61 10.81
N ASP A 222 13.65 8.94 12.00
CA ASP A 222 13.40 10.33 12.40
C ASP A 222 14.71 11.14 12.50
N ALA A 223 15.77 10.57 13.08
CA ALA A 223 17.09 11.20 13.16
C ALA A 223 17.76 11.35 11.78
N VAL A 224 17.61 10.36 10.89
CA VAL A 224 18.05 10.42 9.50
C VAL A 224 17.33 11.54 8.76
N THR A 225 16.01 11.67 8.94
CA THR A 225 15.20 12.73 8.35
C THR A 225 15.66 14.12 8.78
N GLU A 226 15.92 14.33 10.08
CA GLU A 226 16.41 15.61 10.59
C GLU A 226 17.73 16.01 9.90
N LEU A 227 18.69 15.08 9.83
CA LEU A 227 19.96 15.33 9.18
C LEU A 227 19.81 15.55 7.67
N ALA A 228 19.00 14.74 6.99
CA ALA A 228 18.77 14.85 5.55
C ALA A 228 18.14 16.20 5.17
N CYS A 229 17.14 16.66 5.93
CA CYS A 229 16.54 17.98 5.75
C CYS A 229 17.55 19.10 6.00
N ARG A 230 18.38 19.00 7.05
CA ARG A 230 19.44 19.98 7.32
C ARG A 230 20.47 20.04 6.18
N LEU A 231 20.89 18.90 5.64
CA LEU A 231 21.78 18.85 4.48
C LEU A 231 21.15 19.53 3.26
N CYS A 232 19.87 19.27 3.00
CA CYS A 232 19.10 19.92 1.94
C CYS A 232 19.06 21.46 2.12
N ASP A 233 18.82 21.96 3.34
CA ASP A 233 18.79 23.40 3.62
C ASP A 233 20.16 24.06 3.38
N ILE A 234 21.25 23.41 3.80
CA ILE A 234 22.61 23.92 3.57
C ILE A 234 22.92 23.97 2.07
N LEU A 235 22.57 22.91 1.33
CA LEU A 235 22.75 22.85 -0.12
C LEU A 235 21.95 23.93 -0.84
N LYS A 236 20.72 24.21 -0.37
CA LYS A 236 19.86 25.27 -0.88
C LYS A 236 20.48 26.66 -0.74
N VAL A 237 21.13 26.95 0.39
CA VAL A 237 21.86 28.22 0.59
C VAL A 237 22.99 28.38 -0.44
N HIS A 238 23.56 27.29 -0.93
CA HIS A 238 24.64 27.27 -1.93
C HIS A 238 24.14 27.11 -3.37
N GLY A 239 22.83 27.28 -3.62
CA GLY A 239 22.25 27.27 -4.96
C GLY A 239 21.87 25.90 -5.51
N TYR A 240 21.94 24.85 -4.69
CA TYR A 240 21.50 23.50 -5.07
C TYR A 240 20.09 23.24 -4.54
N LEU A 241 19.13 23.12 -5.44
CA LEU A 241 17.72 22.92 -5.11
C LEU A 241 17.36 21.43 -5.25
N PHE A 242 16.79 20.87 -4.19
CA PHE A 242 16.28 19.51 -4.14
C PHE A 242 14.85 19.51 -3.57
N ASP A 243 14.09 18.46 -3.88
CA ASP A 243 12.76 18.28 -3.32
C ASP A 243 12.85 17.86 -1.84
N GLN A 244 12.66 18.83 -0.94
CA GLN A 244 12.70 18.60 0.50
C GLN A 244 11.59 17.67 0.99
N GLN A 245 10.42 17.66 0.35
CA GLN A 245 9.31 16.78 0.72
C GLN A 245 9.65 15.32 0.36
N LEU A 246 10.24 15.11 -0.81
CA LEU A 246 10.72 13.80 -1.26
C LEU A 246 11.86 13.28 -0.35
N ILE A 247 12.83 14.13 0.00
CA ILE A 247 13.90 13.76 0.95
C ILE A 247 13.31 13.36 2.30
N ARG A 248 12.36 14.15 2.82
CA ARG A 248 11.77 13.95 4.13
C ARG A 248 10.97 12.65 4.20
N SER A 249 10.06 12.43 3.27
CA SER A 249 9.25 11.22 3.19
C SER A 249 10.11 9.99 2.86
N GLY A 250 11.07 10.11 1.94
CA GLY A 250 12.04 9.08 1.63
C GLY A 250 12.87 8.65 2.85
N ALA A 251 13.36 9.61 3.65
CA ALA A 251 14.10 9.33 4.88
C ALA A 251 13.22 8.72 5.99
N LEU A 252 11.97 9.17 6.15
CA LEU A 252 11.05 8.56 7.12
C LEU A 252 10.71 7.09 6.78
N LEU A 253 10.67 6.77 5.48
CA LEU A 253 10.19 5.48 4.97
C LEU A 253 11.30 4.53 4.47
N HIS A 254 12.57 4.96 4.46
CA HIS A 254 13.67 4.15 3.89
C HIS A 254 13.79 2.74 4.48
N ASP A 255 13.43 2.60 5.76
CA ASP A 255 13.47 1.34 6.52
C ASP A 255 12.08 0.74 6.76
N ILE A 256 11.03 1.16 6.01
CA ILE A 256 9.64 0.69 6.21
C ILE A 256 9.50 -0.84 6.22
N ALA A 257 10.32 -1.54 5.44
CA ALA A 257 10.30 -3.00 5.33
C ALA A 257 11.39 -3.67 6.19
N ARG A 258 11.93 -3.00 7.22
CA ARG A 258 13.12 -3.44 7.99
C ARG A 258 13.06 -4.89 8.49
N LEU A 259 11.87 -5.38 8.80
CA LEU A 259 11.64 -6.75 9.30
C LEU A 259 11.64 -7.82 8.19
N GLN A 260 11.67 -7.41 6.93
CA GLN A 260 11.63 -8.29 5.75
C GLN A 260 13.03 -8.68 5.28
N LYS A 261 13.14 -9.85 4.66
CA LYS A 261 14.37 -10.21 3.94
C LYS A 261 14.54 -9.27 2.74
N HIS A 262 15.78 -8.83 2.49
CA HIS A 262 16.07 -7.87 1.42
C HIS A 262 15.21 -6.59 1.52
N HIS A 263 15.10 -6.02 2.72
CA HIS A 263 14.19 -4.92 3.04
C HIS A 263 14.26 -3.73 2.07
N THR A 264 15.44 -3.40 1.54
CA THR A 264 15.60 -2.32 0.56
C THR A 264 14.78 -2.59 -0.70
N LYS A 265 14.83 -3.82 -1.22
CA LYS A 265 14.06 -4.24 -2.40
C LYS A 265 12.58 -4.34 -2.06
N THR A 266 12.22 -4.99 -0.94
CA THR A 266 10.83 -5.13 -0.54
C THR A 266 10.15 -3.78 -0.33
N GLY A 267 10.79 -2.85 0.39
CA GLY A 267 10.26 -1.49 0.57
C GLY A 267 10.15 -0.73 -0.74
N GLY A 268 11.15 -0.86 -1.62
CA GLY A 268 11.09 -0.31 -2.98
C GLY A 268 9.90 -0.83 -3.79
N ASP A 269 9.71 -2.15 -3.84
CA ASP A 269 8.64 -2.81 -4.58
C ASP A 269 7.24 -2.45 -4.02
N LEU A 270 7.13 -2.22 -2.70
CA LEU A 270 5.89 -1.74 -2.07
C LEU A 270 5.53 -0.34 -2.57
N PHE A 271 6.45 0.62 -2.48
CA PHE A 271 6.16 2.00 -2.89
C PHE A 271 6.02 2.17 -4.40
N LEU A 272 6.64 1.31 -5.20
CA LEU A 272 6.37 1.25 -6.64
C LEU A 272 4.93 0.79 -6.92
N GLN A 273 4.45 -0.23 -6.22
CA GLN A 273 3.06 -0.71 -6.34
C GLN A 273 2.02 0.29 -5.80
N LEU A 274 2.39 1.13 -4.83
CA LEU A 274 1.55 2.23 -4.34
C LEU A 274 1.56 3.46 -5.24
N GLY A 275 2.40 3.48 -6.29
CA GLY A 275 2.48 4.59 -7.24
C GLY A 275 3.46 5.70 -6.86
N TYR A 276 4.42 5.47 -5.96
CA TYR A 276 5.46 6.43 -5.57
C TYR A 276 6.85 5.98 -6.08
N PRO A 277 7.16 6.10 -7.38
CA PRO A 277 8.41 5.61 -7.96
C PRO A 277 9.66 6.33 -7.41
N GLU A 278 9.56 7.61 -7.07
CA GLU A 278 10.66 8.40 -6.50
C GLU A 278 11.00 7.92 -5.07
N ILE A 279 9.98 7.63 -4.26
CA ILE A 279 10.16 7.04 -2.93
C ILE A 279 10.72 5.62 -3.04
N SER A 280 10.20 4.84 -3.98
CA SER A 280 10.73 3.51 -4.31
C SER A 280 12.21 3.57 -4.65
N GLN A 281 12.64 4.58 -5.40
CA GLN A 281 14.04 4.81 -5.77
C GLN A 281 14.93 5.09 -4.55
N ILE A 282 14.46 5.94 -3.62
CA ILE A 282 15.18 6.24 -2.37
C ILE A 282 15.32 4.98 -1.51
N ILE A 283 14.20 4.29 -1.25
CA ILE A 283 14.18 3.07 -0.43
C ILE A 283 15.07 1.98 -1.05
N SER A 284 15.04 1.80 -2.37
CA SER A 284 15.81 0.73 -3.03
C SER A 284 17.33 0.95 -2.97
N GLN A 285 17.79 2.19 -2.78
CA GLN A 285 19.20 2.58 -2.91
C GLN A 285 19.86 3.04 -1.61
N HIS A 286 19.16 3.07 -0.47
CA HIS A 286 19.76 3.49 0.80
C HIS A 286 20.90 2.55 1.30
N HIS A 287 21.03 1.33 0.75
CA HIS A 287 22.15 0.41 0.98
C HIS A 287 23.18 0.37 -0.17
N GLY A 288 23.15 1.34 -1.07
CA GLY A 288 24.10 1.45 -2.17
C GLY A 288 23.47 2.11 -3.38
N LEU A 289 24.09 3.20 -3.81
CA LEU A 289 23.62 3.98 -4.95
C LEU A 289 23.99 3.28 -6.25
N LYS A 290 23.13 3.43 -7.27
CA LYS A 290 23.47 3.03 -8.65
C LYS A 290 24.57 3.92 -9.22
N GLU A 291 24.45 5.22 -9.00
CA GLU A 291 25.41 6.24 -9.40
C GLU A 291 25.68 7.19 -8.22
N THR A 292 26.94 7.59 -8.05
CA THR A 292 27.31 8.57 -7.01
C THR A 292 27.10 9.99 -7.54
N LYS A 293 25.84 10.34 -7.77
CA LYS A 293 25.40 11.68 -8.16
C LYS A 293 24.72 12.34 -6.97
N LEU A 294 24.91 13.64 -6.78
CA LEU A 294 24.17 14.38 -5.76
C LEU A 294 22.72 14.61 -6.23
N ASP A 295 21.81 13.85 -5.63
CA ASP A 295 20.36 13.94 -5.77
C ASP A 295 19.68 13.64 -4.40
N GLU A 296 18.35 13.66 -4.35
CA GLU A 296 17.56 13.37 -3.15
C GLU A 296 17.89 12.00 -2.56
N THR A 297 18.11 11.00 -3.40
CA THR A 297 18.47 9.64 -2.97
C THR A 297 19.84 9.62 -2.30
N ALA A 298 20.82 10.33 -2.86
CA ALA A 298 22.16 10.46 -2.30
C ALA A 298 22.17 11.22 -0.96
N ILE A 299 21.31 12.23 -0.80
CA ILE A 299 21.17 12.96 0.47
C ILE A 299 20.66 12.04 1.58
N VAL A 300 19.59 11.27 1.31
CA VAL A 300 19.04 10.31 2.28
C VAL A 300 20.06 9.20 2.57
N PHE A 301 20.70 8.66 1.53
CA PHE A 301 21.76 7.66 1.68
C PHE A 301 22.89 8.14 2.60
N LEU A 302 23.39 9.37 2.38
CA LEU A 302 24.48 9.92 3.19
C LEU A 302 24.02 10.17 4.64
N ALA A 303 22.84 10.74 4.84
CA ALA A 303 22.30 11.00 6.17
C ALA A 303 22.18 9.71 6.99
N ASP A 304 21.69 8.61 6.40
CA ASP A 304 21.65 7.28 7.03
C ASP A 304 23.05 6.80 7.46
N LYS A 305 24.07 7.00 6.62
CA LYS A 305 25.45 6.60 6.97
C LYS A 305 26.12 7.49 8.01
N LEU A 306 25.57 8.67 8.28
CA LEU A 306 26.03 9.59 9.32
C LEU A 306 25.24 9.45 10.63
N ILE A 307 24.21 8.60 10.67
CA ILE A 307 23.42 8.31 11.87
C ILE A 307 23.61 6.84 12.27
N GLU A 308 23.91 6.63 13.55
CA GLU A 308 23.90 5.31 14.19
C GLU A 308 22.92 5.32 15.35
N GLU A 309 21.92 4.44 15.29
CA GLU A 309 20.73 4.52 16.14
C GLU A 309 20.09 5.91 15.98
N THR A 310 20.31 6.82 16.93
CA THR A 310 19.82 8.21 16.89
C THR A 310 20.94 9.25 16.93
N GLN A 311 22.21 8.83 16.91
CA GLN A 311 23.35 9.70 17.14
C GLN A 311 24.15 9.94 15.86
N ARG A 312 24.68 11.16 15.73
CA ARG A 312 25.58 11.50 14.63
C ARG A 312 26.94 10.84 14.84
N VAL A 313 27.47 10.21 13.79
CA VAL A 313 28.77 9.54 13.78
C VAL A 313 29.54 9.87 12.49
N SER A 314 30.86 9.67 12.51
CA SER A 314 31.64 9.74 11.27
C SER A 314 31.39 8.50 10.41
N ILE A 315 31.58 8.65 9.09
CA ILE A 315 31.48 7.54 8.14
C ILE A 315 32.49 6.45 8.53
N GLU A 316 33.72 6.82 8.88
CA GLU A 316 34.77 5.90 9.31
C GLU A 316 34.31 5.04 10.49
N LYS A 317 33.73 5.68 11.53
CA LYS A 317 33.25 4.98 12.71
C LYS A 317 32.08 4.05 12.34
N ARG A 318 31.06 4.57 11.65
CA ARG A 318 29.87 3.79 11.25
C ARG A 318 30.23 2.53 10.48
N PHE A 319 31.19 2.63 9.55
CA PHE A 319 31.61 1.49 8.75
C PHE A 319 32.51 0.53 9.55
N ALA A 320 33.43 1.05 10.38
CA ALA A 320 34.24 0.21 11.27
C ALA A 320 33.36 -0.61 12.23
N ASP A 321 32.38 0.02 12.87
CA ASP A 321 31.47 -0.62 13.82
C ASP A 321 30.60 -1.69 13.14
N ASN A 322 30.31 -1.54 11.84
CA ASN A 322 29.53 -2.51 11.07
C ASN A 322 30.36 -3.60 10.36
N LEU A 323 31.70 -3.55 10.43
CA LEU A 323 32.56 -4.49 9.71
C LEU A 323 32.30 -5.95 10.11
N HIS A 324 31.99 -6.19 11.40
CA HIS A 324 31.67 -7.52 11.93
C HIS A 324 30.41 -8.15 11.29
N LYS A 325 29.55 -7.35 10.65
CA LYS A 325 28.35 -7.83 9.94
C LYS A 325 28.68 -8.41 8.54
N CYS A 326 29.88 -8.13 8.00
CA CYS A 326 30.30 -8.55 6.67
C CYS A 326 30.87 -9.98 6.70
N LYS A 327 29.98 -10.98 6.58
CA LYS A 327 30.35 -12.41 6.71
C LYS A 327 30.70 -13.12 5.39
N SER A 328 30.58 -12.44 4.25
CA SER A 328 30.91 -13.00 2.93
C SER A 328 31.74 -12.03 2.07
N PRO A 329 32.47 -12.52 1.06
CA PRO A 329 33.19 -11.66 0.12
C PRO A 329 32.30 -10.64 -0.59
N GLU A 330 31.07 -11.02 -0.93
CA GLU A 330 30.08 -10.11 -1.55
C GLU A 330 29.64 -9.02 -0.56
N ALA A 331 29.42 -9.39 0.71
CA ALA A 331 29.08 -8.43 1.76
C ALA A 331 30.23 -7.43 1.98
N MET A 332 31.48 -7.90 1.97
CA MET A 332 32.67 -7.04 2.08
C MET A 332 32.79 -6.08 0.90
N LYS A 333 32.64 -6.57 -0.34
CA LYS A 333 32.65 -5.71 -1.54
C LYS A 333 31.53 -4.67 -1.51
N SER A 334 30.33 -5.05 -1.06
CA SER A 334 29.22 -4.11 -0.89
C SER A 334 29.52 -3.04 0.16
N HIS A 335 30.12 -3.44 1.28
CA HIS A 335 30.52 -2.54 2.35
C HIS A 335 31.59 -1.53 1.90
N GLU A 336 32.65 -1.99 1.23
CA GLU A 336 33.69 -1.14 0.65
C GLU A 336 33.13 -0.16 -0.40
N ARG A 337 32.22 -0.65 -1.26
CA ARG A 337 31.54 0.20 -2.24
C ARG A 337 30.74 1.31 -1.56
N GLN A 338 29.91 0.96 -0.57
CA GLN A 338 29.12 1.93 0.17
C GLN A 338 29.99 2.96 0.90
N LEU A 339 31.11 2.53 1.49
CA LEU A 339 32.08 3.43 2.14
C LEU A 339 32.64 4.45 1.14
N LYS A 340 33.05 3.97 -0.03
CA LYS A 340 33.57 4.84 -1.11
C LYS A 340 32.52 5.83 -1.59
N GLN A 341 31.27 5.39 -1.77
CA GLN A 341 30.15 6.25 -2.17
C GLN A 341 29.85 7.31 -1.11
N ALA A 342 29.79 6.92 0.16
CA ALA A 342 29.49 7.82 1.26
C ALA A 342 30.59 8.89 1.43
N ARG A 343 31.87 8.51 1.36
CA ARG A 343 32.99 9.46 1.37
C ARG A 343 32.94 10.44 0.21
N ALA A 344 32.75 9.94 -1.01
CA ALA A 344 32.67 10.79 -2.19
C ALA A 344 31.53 11.82 -2.09
N LEU A 345 30.39 11.44 -1.51
CA LEU A 345 29.28 12.36 -1.27
C LEU A 345 29.58 13.36 -0.14
N GLN A 346 30.19 12.90 0.95
CA GLN A 346 30.61 13.78 2.04
C GLN A 346 31.58 14.84 1.53
N ASP A 347 32.62 14.44 0.80
CA ASP A 347 33.61 15.35 0.20
C ASP A 347 32.94 16.34 -0.76
N MET A 348 32.00 15.87 -1.58
CA MET A 348 31.25 16.72 -2.51
C MET A 348 30.43 17.79 -1.77
N ILE A 349 29.67 17.40 -0.74
CA ILE A 349 28.85 18.36 0.02
C ILE A 349 29.74 19.31 0.84
N GLN A 350 30.81 18.81 1.47
CA GLN A 350 31.77 19.64 2.22
C GLN A 350 32.44 20.68 1.31
N SER A 351 32.80 20.30 0.08
CA SER A 351 33.38 21.19 -0.93
C SER A 351 32.39 22.26 -1.39
N ILE A 352 31.12 21.89 -1.64
CA ILE A 352 30.07 22.83 -2.05
C ILE A 352 29.73 23.82 -0.94
N CYS A 353 29.63 23.33 0.29
CA CYS A 353 29.03 24.06 1.40
C CYS A 353 30.06 24.70 2.35
N TYR A 354 31.35 24.43 2.15
CA TYR A 354 32.44 24.90 3.02
C TYR A 354 32.25 24.55 4.51
N ILE A 355 31.75 23.34 4.79
CA ILE A 355 31.51 22.82 6.15
C ILE A 355 32.31 21.55 6.44
N THR A 356 32.38 21.17 7.72
CA THR A 356 32.79 19.83 8.16
C THR A 356 31.55 19.05 8.58
N LEU A 357 31.35 17.88 7.94
CA LEU A 357 30.21 16.98 8.17
C LEU A 357 30.54 15.83 9.10
#